data_AF-A0A0R1MKY4-F1
#
_entry.id   AF-A0A0R1MKY4-F1
#
_cell.length_a   1.000
_cell.length_b   1.000
_cell.length_c   1.000
_cell.angle_alpha   90.00
_cell.angle_beta   90.00
_cell.angle_gamma   90.00
#
_symmetry.space_group_name_H-M   'P 1'
#
loop_
_entity.id
_entity.type
_entity.pdbx_description
1 polymer ?
#
loop_
_entity_poly.entity_id
_entity_poly.type
_entity_poly.pdbx_seq_one_letter_code
_entity_poly.pdbx_strand_id
1 'polypeptide(L)'
;MVTTEIDLDKALMSLPETSLMETDLAEFILQEDNWDEPTHIVFPTLHKNRDQIKKIFSKLGYSGSNDPEEMAKFARKYLREYFMEADLGITGCNFAIADSGLINLVTNEGNADLTMAIPKTQIVVMGMERIVPSLKEAEVLDNMLSRSAVGQKLTSYCSFSGAQIDGESDGPTDFYVVILDNGRSNALGTAFEPVLQCIRCGACLNVCPIYRHIGGHGYGPIYPGPIGAVLSPVLDGYEKFGDLPFASSLCAACTETCPVKIPLHQLLIKHREVMMDELKMDHSFNNVLMKGAGVATSSPILFKIALEGDHVGSAPLSKNTATSVDNMFNYGHIEKAPSLASGWTDVRDLPRPPKPSENFRSWYKKHKKEQREGVRHD
;
A
#
# COMPACT_ATOMS: atom_id res chain seq x y z
N MET A 1 -13.10 3.08 -5.36
CA MET A 1 -12.52 2.25 -4.26
C MET A 1 -13.56 1.44 -3.47
N VAL A 2 -14.40 2.01 -2.59
CA VAL A 2 -15.33 1.18 -1.77
C VAL A 2 -16.43 0.54 -2.62
N THR A 3 -16.91 1.23 -3.66
CA THR A 3 -17.81 0.67 -4.67
C THR A 3 -17.16 -0.47 -5.46
N THR A 4 -15.89 -0.28 -5.83
CA THR A 4 -15.06 -1.30 -6.50
C THR A 4 -14.81 -2.53 -5.60
N GLU A 5 -14.64 -2.33 -4.29
CA GLU A 5 -14.45 -3.40 -3.30
C GLU A 5 -15.60 -4.41 -3.28
N ILE A 6 -16.81 -3.97 -3.64
CA ILE A 6 -18.02 -4.81 -3.67
C ILE A 6 -18.50 -5.09 -5.10
N ASP A 7 -17.67 -4.83 -6.12
CA ASP A 7 -18.01 -5.00 -7.54
C ASP A 7 -19.34 -4.31 -7.95
N LEU A 8 -19.62 -3.14 -7.37
CA LEU A 8 -20.90 -2.44 -7.57
C LEU A 8 -21.11 -2.06 -9.05
N ASP A 9 -20.04 -1.66 -9.73
CA ASP A 9 -20.03 -1.35 -11.16
C ASP A 9 -20.52 -2.53 -11.99
N LYS A 10 -19.98 -3.74 -11.76
CA LYS A 10 -20.39 -4.97 -12.45
C LYS A 10 -21.85 -5.31 -12.16
N ALA A 11 -22.29 -5.15 -10.92
CA ALA A 11 -23.67 -5.38 -10.53
C ALA A 11 -24.63 -4.43 -11.25
N LEU A 12 -24.33 -3.13 -11.28
CA LEU A 12 -25.14 -2.12 -11.96
C LEU A 12 -25.20 -2.35 -13.47
N MET A 13 -24.07 -2.66 -14.11
CA MET A 13 -24.01 -2.94 -15.55
C MET A 13 -24.77 -4.20 -15.96
N SER A 14 -25.07 -5.11 -15.01
CA SER A 14 -25.89 -6.30 -15.30
C SER A 14 -27.40 -6.00 -15.37
N LEU A 15 -27.82 -4.82 -14.92
CA LEU A 15 -29.22 -4.42 -14.93
C LEU A 15 -29.65 -3.97 -16.33
N PRO A 16 -30.86 -4.34 -16.79
CA PRO A 16 -31.37 -3.90 -18.08
C PRO A 16 -31.53 -2.38 -18.11
N GLU A 17 -31.28 -1.78 -19.26
CA GLU A 17 -31.51 -0.35 -19.53
C GLU A 17 -30.76 0.61 -18.57
N THR A 18 -29.67 0.14 -17.95
CA THR A 18 -28.82 0.92 -17.06
C THR A 18 -27.52 1.33 -17.76
N SER A 19 -27.18 2.61 -17.71
CA SER A 19 -25.86 3.13 -18.10
C SER A 19 -25.10 3.57 -16.86
N LEU A 20 -23.78 3.36 -16.87
CA LEU A 20 -22.88 3.74 -15.79
C LEU A 20 -21.75 4.58 -16.35
N MET A 21 -21.47 5.71 -15.71
CA MET A 21 -20.40 6.63 -16.10
C MET A 21 -19.61 7.05 -14.86
N GLU A 22 -18.31 6.79 -14.87
CA GLU A 22 -17.38 7.31 -13.88
C GLU A 22 -17.20 8.81 -14.10
N THR A 23 -17.27 9.55 -13.00
CA THR A 23 -17.27 11.02 -13.03
C THR A 23 -15.94 11.62 -12.59
N ASP A 24 -15.12 10.84 -11.88
CA ASP A 24 -13.73 11.19 -11.59
C ASP A 24 -12.88 11.03 -12.86
N LEU A 25 -12.06 12.01 -13.21
CA LEU A 25 -11.28 12.00 -14.46
C LEU A 25 -10.35 10.80 -14.55
N ALA A 26 -9.72 10.40 -13.45
CA ALA A 26 -8.81 9.27 -13.47
C ALA A 26 -9.60 7.97 -13.62
N GLU A 27 -10.66 7.77 -12.85
CA GLU A 27 -11.51 6.57 -12.97
C GLU A 27 -12.23 6.51 -14.34
N PHE A 28 -12.65 7.65 -14.89
CA PHE A 28 -13.20 7.76 -16.26
C PHE A 28 -12.19 7.30 -17.32
N ILE A 29 -10.92 7.73 -17.22
CA ILE A 29 -9.86 7.26 -18.11
C ILE A 29 -9.69 5.73 -18.02
N LEU A 30 -9.84 5.16 -16.82
CA LEU A 30 -9.75 3.71 -16.61
C LEU A 30 -10.96 2.97 -17.21
N GLN A 31 -12.17 3.49 -16.99
CA GLN A 31 -13.40 2.99 -17.58
C GLN A 31 -13.28 2.92 -19.11
N GLU A 32 -12.84 4.01 -19.74
CA GLU A 32 -12.68 4.12 -21.20
C GLU A 32 -11.48 3.35 -21.77
N ASP A 33 -10.62 2.82 -20.91
CA ASP A 33 -9.57 1.87 -21.26
C ASP A 33 -9.94 0.42 -20.94
N ASN A 34 -11.23 0.09 -21.07
CA ASN A 34 -11.81 -1.22 -20.80
C ASN A 34 -11.78 -1.59 -19.31
N TRP A 35 -12.18 -0.65 -18.44
CA TRP A 35 -12.24 -0.88 -17.00
C TRP A 35 -10.90 -1.35 -16.42
N ASP A 36 -9.81 -0.66 -16.79
CA ASP A 36 -8.48 -0.98 -16.25
C ASP A 36 -8.42 -0.71 -14.74
N GLU A 37 -7.62 -1.48 -14.01
CA GLU A 37 -7.59 -1.41 -12.54
C GLU A 37 -6.75 -0.23 -12.05
N PRO A 38 -7.13 0.45 -10.95
CA PRO A 38 -6.38 1.58 -10.43
C PRO A 38 -5.10 1.13 -9.72
N THR A 39 -4.03 1.93 -9.80
CA THR A 39 -2.75 1.62 -9.15
C THR A 39 -2.46 2.42 -7.90
N HIS A 40 -3.19 3.52 -7.65
CA HIS A 40 -2.95 4.38 -6.49
C HIS A 40 -4.26 4.95 -5.95
N ILE A 41 -4.36 5.03 -4.63
CA ILE A 41 -5.57 5.45 -3.91
C ILE A 41 -6.00 6.90 -4.23
N VAL A 42 -5.04 7.80 -4.44
CA VAL A 42 -5.28 9.23 -4.75
C VAL A 42 -5.14 9.52 -6.24
N PHE A 43 -4.44 8.65 -6.99
CA PHE A 43 -4.08 8.88 -8.39
C PHE A 43 -4.29 7.60 -9.19
N PRO A 44 -5.55 7.16 -9.39
CA PRO A 44 -5.88 5.85 -9.95
C PRO A 44 -5.09 5.48 -11.23
N THR A 45 -4.91 6.46 -12.11
CA THR A 45 -4.27 6.33 -13.43
C THR A 45 -2.76 6.57 -13.45
N LEU A 46 -2.07 6.55 -12.29
CA LEU A 46 -0.63 6.87 -12.20
C LEU A 46 0.27 6.03 -13.13
N HIS A 47 -0.20 4.84 -13.53
CA HIS A 47 0.51 3.94 -14.44
C HIS A 47 0.34 4.28 -15.93
N LYS A 48 -0.51 5.26 -16.28
CA LYS A 48 -0.74 5.72 -17.66
C LYS A 48 -0.02 7.03 -17.93
N ASN A 49 0.63 7.13 -19.07
CA ASN A 49 1.23 8.37 -19.55
C ASN A 49 0.27 9.17 -20.45
N ARG A 50 0.65 10.42 -20.75
CA ARG A 50 -0.17 11.35 -21.55
C ARG A 50 -0.49 10.84 -22.95
N ASP A 51 0.45 10.15 -23.60
CA ASP A 51 0.23 9.61 -24.94
C ASP A 51 -0.81 8.49 -24.94
N GLN A 52 -0.84 7.66 -23.90
CA GLN A 52 -1.87 6.64 -23.71
C GLN A 52 -3.24 7.29 -23.45
N ILE A 53 -3.31 8.27 -22.56
CA ILE A 53 -4.55 9.01 -22.26
C ILE A 53 -5.11 9.67 -23.52
N LYS A 54 -4.24 10.33 -24.33
CA LYS A 54 -4.66 10.92 -25.60
C LYS A 54 -5.28 9.89 -26.53
N LYS A 55 -4.67 8.70 -26.66
CA LYS A 55 -5.21 7.61 -27.50
C LYS A 55 -6.58 7.15 -27.03
N ILE A 56 -6.80 7.08 -25.72
CA ILE A 56 -8.12 6.76 -25.14
C ILE A 56 -9.13 7.83 -25.54
N PHE A 57 -8.84 9.10 -25.28
CA PHE A 57 -9.75 10.21 -25.62
C PHE A 57 -10.00 10.36 -27.14
N SER A 58 -9.03 10.00 -28.00
CA SER A 58 -9.25 10.00 -29.44
C SER A 58 -10.32 9.01 -29.88
N LYS A 59 -10.53 7.89 -29.16
CA LYS A 59 -11.67 6.98 -29.42
C LYS A 59 -13.02 7.64 -29.13
N LEU A 60 -13.03 8.64 -28.24
CA LEU A 60 -14.19 9.42 -27.83
C LEU A 60 -14.39 10.69 -28.69
N GLY A 61 -13.56 10.87 -29.73
CA GLY A 61 -13.63 12.01 -30.64
C GLY A 61 -12.69 13.17 -30.31
N TYR A 62 -11.76 13.03 -29.36
CA TYR A 62 -10.75 14.06 -29.12
C TYR A 62 -9.69 14.11 -30.23
N SER A 63 -9.57 15.27 -30.88
CA SER A 63 -8.63 15.54 -31.98
C SER A 63 -7.59 16.62 -31.66
N GLY A 64 -7.53 17.07 -30.40
CA GLY A 64 -6.63 18.14 -29.95
C GLY A 64 -5.16 17.71 -29.82
N SER A 65 -4.36 18.59 -29.20
CA SER A 65 -2.94 18.36 -28.98
C SER A 65 -2.68 17.29 -27.89
N ASN A 66 -1.43 17.10 -27.47
CA ASN A 66 -1.12 16.25 -26.31
C ASN A 66 -1.05 17.07 -25.02
N ASP A 67 -1.63 18.27 -25.01
CA ASP A 67 -1.63 19.16 -23.88
C ASP A 67 -2.66 18.72 -22.81
N PRO A 68 -2.26 18.60 -21.52
CA PRO A 68 -3.17 18.16 -20.47
C PRO A 68 -4.36 19.09 -20.25
N GLU A 69 -4.20 20.40 -20.46
CA GLU A 69 -5.28 21.38 -20.26
C GLU A 69 -6.35 21.20 -21.35
N GLU A 70 -5.94 20.99 -22.60
CA GLU A 70 -6.86 20.67 -23.69
C GLU A 70 -7.62 19.35 -23.44
N MET A 71 -6.90 18.29 -23.01
CA MET A 71 -7.51 17.00 -22.70
C MET A 71 -8.51 17.09 -21.53
N ALA A 72 -8.17 17.83 -20.47
CA ALA A 72 -9.06 18.07 -19.34
C ALA A 72 -10.31 18.87 -19.75
N LYS A 73 -10.15 19.89 -20.62
CA LYS A 73 -11.29 20.64 -21.18
C LYS A 73 -12.21 19.75 -22.02
N PHE A 74 -11.65 18.82 -22.80
CA PHE A 74 -12.43 17.83 -23.54
C PHE A 74 -13.23 16.94 -22.59
N ALA A 75 -12.58 16.31 -21.60
CA ALA A 75 -13.24 15.45 -20.63
C ALA A 75 -14.35 16.20 -19.87
N ARG A 76 -14.08 17.43 -19.43
CA ARG A 76 -15.08 18.30 -18.78
C ARG A 76 -16.29 18.54 -19.65
N LYS A 77 -16.12 18.78 -20.95
CA LYS A 77 -17.24 18.97 -21.89
C LYS A 77 -18.00 17.67 -22.08
N TYR A 78 -17.28 16.57 -22.27
CA TYR A 78 -17.84 15.23 -22.49
C TYR A 78 -18.71 14.79 -21.31
N LEU A 79 -18.18 14.86 -20.09
CA LEU A 79 -18.90 14.45 -18.87
C LEU A 79 -20.06 15.39 -18.50
N ARG A 80 -20.05 16.65 -18.96
CA ARG A 80 -21.08 17.64 -18.60
C ARG A 80 -22.49 17.19 -18.98
N GLU A 81 -22.64 16.55 -20.13
CA GLU A 81 -23.95 16.08 -20.61
C GLU A 81 -24.47 14.96 -19.69
N TYR A 82 -23.63 13.99 -19.36
CA TYR A 82 -23.96 12.91 -18.42
C TYR A 82 -24.37 13.42 -17.04
N PHE A 83 -23.68 14.42 -16.47
CA PHE A 83 -24.11 15.00 -15.19
C PHE A 83 -25.52 15.59 -15.23
N MET A 84 -25.94 16.17 -16.35
CA MET A 84 -27.26 16.81 -16.48
C MET A 84 -28.38 15.81 -16.76
N GLU A 85 -28.04 14.64 -17.31
CA GLU A 85 -28.98 13.57 -17.67
C GLU A 85 -29.09 12.48 -16.60
N ALA A 86 -28.16 12.43 -15.64
CA ALA A 86 -28.10 11.39 -14.62
C ALA A 86 -29.34 11.37 -13.72
N ASP A 87 -30.01 10.21 -13.66
CA ASP A 87 -31.14 9.97 -12.74
C ASP A 87 -30.70 9.79 -11.28
N LEU A 88 -29.47 9.30 -11.08
CA LEU A 88 -28.92 8.86 -9.80
C LEU A 88 -27.44 9.26 -9.67
N GLY A 89 -27.08 9.84 -8.53
CA GLY A 89 -25.69 10.04 -8.13
C GLY A 89 -25.22 8.96 -7.15
N ILE A 90 -24.07 8.35 -7.41
CA ILE A 90 -23.40 7.45 -6.45
C ILE A 90 -22.07 8.04 -6.07
N THR A 91 -21.82 8.22 -4.77
CA THR A 91 -20.55 8.75 -4.26
C THR A 91 -20.00 7.89 -3.13
N GLY A 92 -18.69 8.01 -2.91
CA GLY A 92 -18.11 7.66 -1.62
C GLY A 92 -18.27 8.78 -0.60
N CYS A 93 -17.46 8.73 0.45
CA CYS A 93 -17.18 9.88 1.30
C CYS A 93 -15.75 9.80 1.87
N ASN A 94 -15.19 10.95 2.22
CA ASN A 94 -14.01 11.00 3.07
C ASN A 94 -14.43 10.75 4.52
N PHE A 95 -15.44 11.48 4.99
CA PHE A 95 -16.00 11.37 6.34
C PHE A 95 -17.52 11.61 6.36
N ALA A 96 -18.27 10.82 7.12
CA ALA A 96 -19.60 11.16 7.59
C ALA A 96 -19.51 11.89 8.93
N ILE A 97 -20.33 12.92 9.13
CA ILE A 97 -20.32 13.75 10.34
C ILE A 97 -21.47 13.32 11.24
N ALA A 98 -21.15 12.70 12.37
CA ALA A 98 -22.14 12.00 13.20
C ALA A 98 -23.19 12.93 13.82
N ASP A 99 -22.79 14.13 14.25
CA ASP A 99 -23.69 15.07 14.94
C ASP A 99 -24.69 15.79 14.04
N SER A 100 -24.38 15.91 12.75
CA SER A 100 -25.13 16.72 11.78
C SER A 100 -25.68 15.90 10.62
N GLY A 101 -25.22 14.65 10.44
CA GLY A 101 -25.63 13.78 9.35
C GLY A 101 -25.05 14.19 7.99
N LEU A 102 -24.12 15.15 7.96
CA LEU A 102 -23.48 15.61 6.72
C LEU A 102 -22.46 14.58 6.20
N ILE A 103 -22.26 14.59 4.89
CA ILE A 103 -21.23 13.84 4.19
C ILE A 103 -20.17 14.81 3.68
N ASN A 104 -18.92 14.53 4.05
CA ASN A 104 -17.75 15.24 3.59
C ASN A 104 -17.12 14.49 2.40
N LEU A 105 -16.84 15.25 1.34
CA LEU A 105 -16.12 14.76 0.18
C LEU A 105 -15.07 15.78 -0.29
N VAL A 106 -13.87 15.26 -0.54
CA VAL A 106 -12.67 16.04 -0.88
C VAL A 106 -12.28 15.73 -2.32
N THR A 107 -12.36 16.70 -3.23
CA THR A 107 -11.97 16.55 -4.64
C THR A 107 -11.11 17.69 -5.14
N ASN A 108 -10.41 17.48 -6.26
CA ASN A 108 -9.61 18.50 -6.95
C ASN A 108 -10.29 19.08 -8.20
N GLU A 109 -11.37 18.45 -8.67
CA GLU A 109 -11.99 18.75 -9.97
C GLU A 109 -13.51 19.04 -9.93
N GLY A 110 -14.16 18.89 -8.76
CA GLY A 110 -15.54 19.30 -8.53
C GLY A 110 -16.59 18.37 -9.15
N ASN A 111 -16.18 17.23 -9.67
CA ASN A 111 -17.06 16.17 -10.19
C ASN A 111 -18.06 15.71 -9.11
N ALA A 112 -17.59 15.46 -7.89
CA ALA A 112 -18.45 15.01 -6.81
C ALA A 112 -19.54 16.04 -6.48
N ASP A 113 -19.24 17.33 -6.48
CA ASP A 113 -20.25 18.37 -6.19
C ASP A 113 -21.41 18.30 -7.18
N LEU A 114 -21.12 18.03 -8.46
CA LEU A 114 -22.14 17.85 -9.49
C LEU A 114 -22.94 16.56 -9.26
N THR A 115 -22.27 15.45 -8.92
CA THR A 115 -22.91 14.17 -8.59
C THR A 115 -23.79 14.26 -7.35
N MET A 116 -23.45 15.12 -6.38
CA MET A 116 -24.20 15.32 -5.15
C MET A 116 -25.36 16.31 -5.33
N ALA A 117 -25.19 17.35 -6.16
CA ALA A 117 -26.15 18.45 -6.24
C ALA A 117 -27.20 18.30 -7.35
N ILE A 118 -26.88 17.65 -8.47
CA ILE A 118 -27.74 17.65 -9.66
C ILE A 118 -28.79 16.52 -9.63
N PRO A 119 -28.43 15.24 -9.43
CA PRO A 119 -29.40 14.15 -9.41
C PRO A 119 -30.33 14.28 -8.20
N LYS A 120 -31.63 13.99 -8.40
CA LYS A 120 -32.61 14.02 -7.30
C LYS A 120 -32.40 12.91 -6.29
N THR A 121 -31.80 11.80 -6.72
CA THR A 121 -31.45 10.68 -5.83
C THR A 121 -29.94 10.61 -5.69
N GLN A 122 -29.45 10.53 -4.44
CA GLN A 122 -28.05 10.26 -4.13
C GLN A 122 -27.93 9.02 -3.23
N ILE A 123 -26.98 8.15 -3.55
CA ILE A 123 -26.54 7.05 -2.71
C ILE A 123 -25.08 7.26 -2.34
N VAL A 124 -24.81 7.34 -1.03
CA VAL A 124 -23.45 7.38 -0.47
C VAL A 124 -23.06 5.99 -0.01
N VAL A 125 -21.94 5.47 -0.51
CA VAL A 125 -21.40 4.17 -0.12
C VAL A 125 -20.09 4.37 0.66
N MET A 126 -20.07 3.96 1.91
CA MET A 126 -18.94 4.22 2.82
C MET A 126 -18.59 2.99 3.64
N GLY A 127 -17.32 2.84 3.99
CA GLY A 127 -16.92 1.89 5.03
C GLY A 127 -17.33 2.39 6.42
N MET A 128 -17.60 1.49 7.36
CA MET A 128 -18.03 1.82 8.72
C MET A 128 -17.02 2.70 9.49
N GLU A 129 -15.76 2.73 9.05
CA GLU A 129 -14.69 3.52 9.66
C GLU A 129 -14.68 5.00 9.22
N ARG A 130 -15.49 5.35 8.22
CA ARG A 130 -15.50 6.68 7.59
C ARG A 130 -16.35 7.69 8.35
N ILE A 131 -16.25 7.74 9.68
CA ILE A 131 -17.10 8.62 10.51
C ILE A 131 -16.27 9.45 11.48
N VAL A 132 -16.69 10.71 11.69
CA VAL A 132 -16.14 11.63 12.70
C VAL A 132 -17.25 12.23 13.55
N PRO A 133 -16.97 12.67 14.79
CA PRO A 133 -17.99 13.21 15.67
C PRO A 133 -18.66 14.49 15.15
N SER A 134 -17.85 15.46 14.69
CA SER A 134 -18.33 16.79 14.28
C SER A 134 -17.50 17.37 13.13
N LEU A 135 -17.97 18.50 12.59
CA LEU A 135 -17.23 19.29 11.59
C LEU A 135 -15.84 19.72 12.07
N LYS A 136 -15.64 19.89 13.38
CA LYS A 136 -14.34 20.25 13.94
C LYS A 136 -13.30 19.16 13.71
N GLU A 137 -13.67 17.90 13.92
CA GLU A 137 -12.76 16.78 13.64
C GLU A 137 -12.56 16.59 12.14
N ALA A 138 -13.61 16.77 11.32
CA ALA A 138 -13.49 16.71 9.87
C ALA A 138 -12.50 17.74 9.33
N GLU A 139 -12.58 19.00 9.77
CA GLU A 139 -11.68 20.08 9.35
C GLU A 139 -10.20 19.74 9.63
N VAL A 140 -9.91 19.18 10.80
CA VAL A 140 -8.55 18.72 11.15
C VAL A 140 -8.11 17.58 10.23
N LEU A 141 -8.98 16.60 9.98
CA LEU A 141 -8.65 15.46 9.11
C LEU A 141 -8.47 15.88 7.64
N ASP A 142 -9.27 16.80 7.11
CA ASP A 142 -9.16 17.32 5.74
C ASP A 142 -7.84 18.07 5.52
N ASN A 143 -7.45 18.87 6.52
CA ASN A 143 -6.17 19.55 6.55
C ASN A 143 -5.01 18.56 6.53
N MET A 144 -5.09 17.48 7.31
CA MET A 144 -4.07 16.43 7.31
C MET A 144 -4.05 15.64 6.01
N LEU A 145 -5.23 15.26 5.51
CA LEU A 145 -5.41 14.52 4.26
C LEU A 145 -4.76 15.26 3.09
N SER A 146 -5.11 16.53 2.89
CA SER A 146 -4.63 17.34 1.76
C SER A 146 -3.11 17.49 1.76
N ARG A 147 -2.52 17.72 2.95
CA ARG A 147 -1.07 17.87 3.11
C ARG A 147 -0.33 16.56 2.89
N SER A 148 -0.86 15.46 3.44
CA SER A 148 -0.22 14.13 3.33
C SER A 148 -0.38 13.50 1.96
N ALA A 149 -1.50 13.77 1.27
CA ALA A 149 -1.77 13.19 -0.05
C ALA A 149 -1.05 13.93 -1.18
N VAL A 150 -1.23 15.26 -1.24
CA VAL A 150 -0.83 16.06 -2.40
C VAL A 150 0.07 17.24 -2.04
N GLY A 151 0.42 17.42 -0.76
CA GLY A 151 1.26 18.52 -0.30
C GLY A 151 0.58 19.89 -0.33
N GLN A 152 -0.74 19.93 -0.56
CA GLN A 152 -1.51 21.18 -0.59
C GLN A 152 -2.01 21.55 0.81
N LYS A 153 -2.25 22.84 1.06
CA LYS A 153 -2.82 23.30 2.34
C LYS A 153 -4.23 22.76 2.54
N LEU A 154 -5.02 22.77 1.47
CA LEU A 154 -6.35 22.19 1.30
C LEU A 154 -6.51 21.93 -0.21
N THR A 155 -7.34 20.96 -0.61
CA THR A 155 -7.66 20.73 -2.03
C THR A 155 -8.58 21.83 -2.59
N SER A 156 -8.92 21.75 -3.88
CA SER A 156 -9.85 22.65 -4.57
C SER A 156 -11.25 22.67 -3.95
N TYR A 157 -11.81 21.50 -3.62
CA TYR A 157 -13.16 21.35 -3.08
C TYR A 157 -13.17 20.45 -1.84
N CYS A 158 -13.65 21.00 -0.72
CA CYS A 158 -13.95 20.28 0.52
C CYS A 158 -15.43 20.53 0.82
N SER A 159 -16.27 19.63 0.33
CA SER A 159 -17.72 19.83 0.29
C SER A 159 -18.39 19.04 1.41
N PHE A 160 -19.37 19.68 2.05
CA PHE A 160 -20.19 19.08 3.10
C PHE A 160 -21.64 19.18 2.65
N SER A 161 -22.28 18.05 2.40
CA SER A 161 -23.65 18.00 1.87
C SER A 161 -24.47 16.91 2.54
N GLY A 162 -25.78 16.98 2.39
CA GLY A 162 -26.73 15.98 2.85
C GLY A 162 -27.97 16.01 1.96
N ALA A 163 -29.10 15.54 2.50
CA ALA A 163 -30.39 15.68 1.83
C ALA A 163 -30.74 17.16 1.63
N GLN A 164 -31.39 17.49 0.52
CA GLN A 164 -31.92 18.82 0.25
C GLN A 164 -32.88 19.25 1.37
N ILE A 165 -32.74 20.49 1.83
CA ILE A 165 -33.68 21.10 2.78
C ILE A 165 -34.56 22.18 2.11
N ASP A 166 -35.69 22.49 2.74
CA ASP A 166 -36.66 23.47 2.24
C ASP A 166 -36.00 24.83 1.98
N GLY A 167 -36.10 25.29 0.73
CA GLY A 167 -35.57 26.59 0.29
C GLY A 167 -34.21 26.53 -0.41
N GLU A 168 -33.56 25.36 -0.45
CA GLU A 168 -32.39 25.14 -1.31
C GLU A 168 -32.79 24.97 -2.78
N SER A 169 -31.90 25.42 -3.68
CA SER A 169 -32.13 25.34 -5.13
C SER A 169 -31.70 24.02 -5.76
N ASP A 170 -30.88 23.25 -5.06
CA ASP A 170 -30.18 22.04 -5.50
C ASP A 170 -30.03 21.05 -4.34
N GLY A 171 -29.51 19.87 -4.64
CA GLY A 171 -29.37 18.76 -3.69
C GLY A 171 -30.37 17.63 -3.92
N PRO A 172 -30.08 16.43 -3.36
CA PRO A 172 -30.90 15.25 -3.57
C PRO A 172 -32.14 15.29 -2.66
N THR A 173 -33.32 15.07 -3.24
CA THR A 173 -34.56 14.86 -2.47
C THR A 173 -34.57 13.48 -1.81
N ASP A 174 -33.97 12.49 -2.47
CA ASP A 174 -33.86 11.12 -1.99
C ASP A 174 -32.39 10.82 -1.65
N PHE A 175 -32.08 10.76 -0.35
CA PHE A 175 -30.71 10.64 0.13
C PHE A 175 -30.52 9.36 0.96
N TYR A 176 -29.65 8.47 0.47
CA TYR A 176 -29.38 7.18 1.09
C TYR A 176 -27.91 7.05 1.49
N VAL A 177 -27.65 6.48 2.66
CA VAL A 177 -26.28 6.15 3.11
C VAL A 177 -26.19 4.66 3.37
N VAL A 178 -25.31 3.99 2.63
CA VAL A 178 -24.99 2.57 2.76
C VAL A 178 -23.67 2.43 3.50
N ILE A 179 -23.75 1.97 4.75
CA ILE A 179 -22.57 1.73 5.60
C ILE A 179 -22.15 0.27 5.46
N LEU A 180 -20.94 0.06 4.97
CA LEU A 180 -20.35 -1.25 4.73
C LEU A 180 -19.40 -1.63 5.86
N ASP A 181 -19.67 -2.77 6.47
CA ASP A 181 -18.67 -3.46 7.27
C ASP A 181 -17.66 -4.18 6.36
N ASN A 182 -18.15 -5.13 5.55
CA ASN A 182 -17.36 -5.95 4.63
C ASN A 182 -16.07 -6.53 5.27
N GLY A 183 -16.18 -7.02 6.51
CA GLY A 183 -15.06 -7.60 7.27
C GLY A 183 -14.22 -6.62 8.07
N ARG A 184 -14.48 -5.30 8.02
CA ARG A 184 -13.75 -4.30 8.83
C ARG A 184 -13.91 -4.53 10.33
N SER A 185 -15.06 -5.02 10.77
CA SER A 185 -15.36 -5.36 12.16
C SER A 185 -14.45 -6.45 12.71
N ASN A 186 -13.82 -7.27 11.85
CA ASN A 186 -12.79 -8.22 12.26
C ASN A 186 -11.55 -7.54 12.87
N ALA A 187 -11.33 -6.25 12.60
CA ALA A 187 -10.24 -5.51 13.23
C ALA A 187 -10.58 -4.98 14.62
N LEU A 188 -11.86 -4.74 14.94
CA LEU A 188 -12.27 -4.12 16.21
C LEU A 188 -11.90 -5.01 17.42
N GLY A 189 -11.31 -4.40 18.45
CA GLY A 189 -10.86 -5.10 19.65
C GLY A 189 -9.62 -5.98 19.44
N THR A 190 -9.00 -5.93 18.25
CA THR A 190 -7.79 -6.69 17.93
C THR A 190 -6.58 -5.76 17.79
N ALA A 191 -5.39 -6.35 17.61
CA ALA A 191 -4.19 -5.58 17.28
C ALA A 191 -4.32 -4.78 15.97
N PHE A 192 -5.25 -5.16 15.08
CA PHE A 192 -5.45 -4.52 13.77
C PHE A 192 -6.40 -3.32 13.81
N GLU A 193 -7.10 -3.06 14.92
CA GLU A 193 -8.04 -1.94 15.06
C GLU A 193 -7.50 -0.58 14.55
N PRO A 194 -6.21 -0.22 14.79
CA PRO A 194 -5.67 1.04 14.29
C PRO A 194 -5.75 1.20 12.76
N VAL A 195 -5.84 0.12 11.98
CA VAL A 195 -5.95 0.21 10.52
C VAL A 195 -7.21 0.98 10.08
N LEU A 196 -8.26 0.93 10.90
CA LEU A 196 -9.54 1.60 10.63
C LEU A 196 -9.43 3.14 10.72
N GLN A 197 -8.37 3.67 11.30
CA GLN A 197 -8.13 5.13 11.36
C GLN A 197 -7.65 5.71 10.02
N CYS A 198 -7.41 4.87 9.00
CA CYS A 198 -6.79 5.30 7.76
C CYS A 198 -7.65 6.33 7.03
N ILE A 199 -7.13 7.54 6.81
CA ILE A 199 -7.80 8.61 6.03
C ILE A 199 -7.58 8.53 4.52
N ARG A 200 -7.03 7.42 4.01
CA ARG A 200 -6.77 7.18 2.57
C ARG A 200 -5.88 8.23 1.87
N CYS A 201 -4.96 8.87 2.60
CA CYS A 201 -4.07 9.87 2.02
C CYS A 201 -2.98 9.31 1.08
N GLY A 202 -2.73 8.00 1.04
CA GLY A 202 -1.70 7.41 0.17
C GLY A 202 -0.24 7.68 0.59
N ALA A 203 0.04 8.47 1.65
CA ALA A 203 1.41 8.78 2.08
C ALA A 203 2.29 7.54 2.30
N CYS A 204 1.70 6.47 2.86
CA CYS A 204 2.40 5.20 3.08
C CYS A 204 2.81 4.50 1.78
N LEU A 205 2.07 4.65 0.68
CA LEU A 205 2.42 4.11 -0.64
C LEU A 205 3.66 4.82 -1.17
N ASN A 206 3.67 6.16 -1.09
CA ASN A 206 4.73 7.01 -1.65
C ASN A 206 6.10 6.79 -1.01
N VAL A 207 6.16 6.43 0.27
CA VAL A 207 7.44 6.12 0.96
C VAL A 207 7.84 4.65 0.86
N CYS A 208 6.94 3.77 0.42
CA CYS A 208 7.20 2.34 0.41
C CYS A 208 8.13 1.95 -0.74
N PRO A 209 9.31 1.37 -0.47
CA PRO A 209 10.22 0.97 -1.53
C PRO A 209 9.62 -0.13 -2.41
N ILE A 210 8.82 -1.04 -1.84
CA ILE A 210 8.21 -2.15 -2.59
C ILE A 210 7.19 -1.60 -3.58
N TYR A 211 6.24 -0.78 -3.11
CA TYR A 211 5.22 -0.15 -3.97
C TYR A 211 5.85 0.66 -5.11
N ARG A 212 6.94 1.40 -4.84
CA ARG A 212 7.64 2.18 -5.87
C ARG A 212 8.29 1.35 -6.98
N HIS A 213 8.59 0.06 -6.73
CA HIS A 213 9.21 -0.81 -7.72
C HIS A 213 8.19 -1.66 -8.47
N ILE A 214 7.16 -2.17 -7.79
CA ILE A 214 6.18 -3.09 -8.40
C ILE A 214 4.86 -2.41 -8.81
N GLY A 215 4.62 -1.17 -8.39
CA GLY A 215 3.36 -0.45 -8.61
C GLY A 215 2.20 -0.99 -7.76
N GLY A 216 1.00 -0.47 -8.01
CA GLY A 216 -0.22 -0.90 -7.33
C GLY A 216 -0.68 -2.29 -7.74
N HIS A 217 -0.69 -2.57 -9.06
CA HIS A 217 -1.13 -3.86 -9.60
C HIS A 217 -0.35 -5.05 -9.05
N GLY A 218 0.94 -4.86 -8.72
CA GLY A 218 1.77 -5.92 -8.14
C GLY A 218 1.30 -6.44 -6.79
N TYR A 219 0.40 -5.74 -6.10
CA TYR A 219 -0.19 -6.23 -4.84
C TYR A 219 -1.38 -7.16 -5.10
N GLY A 220 -2.18 -6.96 -6.15
CA GLY A 220 -3.39 -7.74 -6.41
C GLY A 220 -4.71 -7.04 -6.03
N PRO A 221 -4.98 -6.69 -4.74
CA PRO A 221 -6.25 -6.11 -4.35
C PRO A 221 -6.34 -4.60 -4.66
N ILE A 222 -7.57 -4.08 -4.61
CA ILE A 222 -7.91 -2.67 -4.87
C ILE A 222 -7.22 -1.69 -3.91
N TYR A 223 -6.84 -2.14 -2.71
CA TYR A 223 -6.03 -1.38 -1.78
C TYR A 223 -4.57 -1.81 -1.92
N PRO A 224 -3.71 -1.02 -2.59
CA PRO A 224 -2.30 -1.38 -2.73
C PRO A 224 -1.44 -0.87 -1.58
N GLY A 225 -0.17 -1.27 -1.58
CA GLY A 225 0.85 -0.74 -0.69
C GLY A 225 0.70 -1.18 0.78
N PRO A 226 1.41 -0.52 1.71
CA PRO A 226 1.44 -0.94 3.10
C PRO A 226 0.07 -0.96 3.80
N ILE A 227 -0.81 0.00 3.50
CA ILE A 227 -2.17 -0.01 4.05
C ILE A 227 -2.97 -1.20 3.53
N GLY A 228 -2.86 -1.49 2.24
CA GLY A 228 -3.51 -2.64 1.60
C GLY A 228 -3.03 -3.98 2.14
N ALA A 229 -1.72 -4.11 2.35
CA ALA A 229 -1.11 -5.31 2.90
C ALA A 229 -1.51 -5.61 4.36
N VAL A 230 -1.99 -4.61 5.10
CA VAL A 230 -2.60 -4.80 6.42
C VAL A 230 -4.12 -4.99 6.31
N LEU A 231 -4.80 -4.19 5.49
CA LEU A 231 -6.26 -4.20 5.45
C LEU A 231 -6.82 -5.46 4.76
N SER A 232 -6.22 -5.90 3.65
CA SER A 232 -6.81 -6.97 2.83
C SER A 232 -6.94 -8.31 3.57
N PRO A 233 -5.93 -8.76 4.36
CA PRO A 233 -6.10 -9.96 5.20
C PRO A 233 -7.19 -9.83 6.27
N VAL A 234 -7.50 -8.61 6.74
CA VAL A 234 -8.60 -8.36 7.69
C VAL A 234 -9.96 -8.51 7.00
N LEU A 235 -10.10 -7.99 5.78
CA LEU A 235 -11.38 -8.01 5.05
C LEU A 235 -11.71 -9.40 4.51
N ASP A 236 -10.71 -10.06 3.91
CA ASP A 236 -10.91 -11.23 3.03
C ASP A 236 -10.13 -12.48 3.48
N GLY A 237 -9.36 -12.36 4.56
CA GLY A 237 -8.63 -13.47 5.17
C GLY A 237 -7.27 -13.78 4.52
N TYR A 238 -6.54 -14.67 5.20
CA TYR A 238 -5.17 -15.04 4.82
C TYR A 238 -5.09 -16.02 3.65
N GLU A 239 -6.16 -16.74 3.33
CA GLU A 239 -6.16 -17.66 2.17
C GLU A 239 -5.96 -16.90 0.86
N LYS A 240 -6.59 -15.73 0.73
CA LYS A 240 -6.45 -14.87 -0.45
C LYS A 240 -5.24 -13.94 -0.36
N PHE A 241 -4.97 -13.39 0.83
CA PHE A 241 -4.05 -12.26 0.99
C PHE A 241 -2.90 -12.48 1.98
N GLY A 242 -2.62 -13.73 2.36
CA GLY A 242 -1.57 -14.08 3.31
C GLY A 242 -0.14 -13.72 2.86
N ASP A 243 0.08 -13.56 1.56
CA ASP A 243 1.39 -13.17 1.02
C ASP A 243 1.67 -11.66 1.17
N LEU A 244 0.64 -10.81 1.25
CA LEU A 244 0.82 -9.36 1.26
C LEU A 244 1.60 -8.84 2.47
N PRO A 245 1.40 -9.36 3.70
CA PRO A 245 2.25 -9.01 4.84
C PRO A 245 3.75 -9.24 4.59
N PHE A 246 4.13 -10.15 3.67
CA PHE A 246 5.51 -10.43 3.30
C PHE A 246 6.06 -9.52 2.19
N ALA A 247 5.19 -8.81 1.46
CA ALA A 247 5.56 -7.79 0.46
C ALA A 247 6.03 -6.47 1.12
N SER A 248 6.94 -6.57 2.10
CA SER A 248 7.46 -5.45 2.87
C SER A 248 8.87 -5.72 3.37
N SER A 249 9.74 -4.72 3.25
CA SER A 249 11.09 -4.71 3.84
C SER A 249 11.09 -4.41 5.35
N LEU A 250 9.93 -4.11 5.94
CA LEU A 250 9.77 -3.72 7.35
C LEU A 250 10.64 -2.52 7.78
N CYS A 251 10.98 -1.62 6.87
CA CYS A 251 11.80 -0.43 7.16
C CYS A 251 11.10 0.66 8.00
N ALA A 252 9.84 0.44 8.39
CA ALA A 252 9.00 1.34 9.20
C ALA A 252 8.69 2.74 8.61
N ALA A 253 9.16 3.07 7.41
CA ALA A 253 8.90 4.37 6.77
C ALA A 253 7.39 4.69 6.63
N CYS A 254 6.57 3.68 6.34
CA CYS A 254 5.12 3.83 6.23
C CYS A 254 4.45 4.22 7.55
N THR A 255 4.99 3.76 8.69
CA THR A 255 4.50 4.12 10.02
C THR A 255 4.95 5.52 10.40
N GLU A 256 6.22 5.84 10.17
CA GLU A 256 6.77 7.15 10.47
C GLU A 256 6.03 8.27 9.74
N THR A 257 5.68 8.04 8.47
CA THR A 257 4.99 9.05 7.67
C THR A 257 3.48 9.14 7.91
N CYS A 258 2.87 8.18 8.61
CA CYS A 258 1.42 8.10 8.71
C CYS A 258 0.87 9.27 9.57
N PRO A 259 0.05 10.18 9.01
CA PRO A 259 -0.42 11.36 9.75
C PRO A 259 -1.36 11.00 10.90
N VAL A 260 -2.02 9.86 10.81
CA VAL A 260 -2.95 9.31 11.81
C VAL A 260 -2.32 8.19 12.64
N LYS A 261 -0.98 8.09 12.63
CA LYS A 261 -0.18 7.25 13.54
C LYS A 261 -0.50 5.75 13.51
N ILE A 262 -0.92 5.21 12.38
CA ILE A 262 -1.14 3.77 12.22
C ILE A 262 0.22 3.07 12.21
N PRO A 263 0.46 2.09 13.11
CA PRO A 263 1.73 1.37 13.20
C PRO A 263 1.87 0.28 12.12
N LEU A 264 1.66 0.64 10.85
CA LEU A 264 1.62 -0.28 9.70
C LEU A 264 2.70 -1.36 9.71
N HIS A 265 3.99 -1.04 9.96
CA HIS A 265 5.04 -2.06 9.97
C HIS A 265 4.86 -3.10 11.08
N GLN A 266 4.36 -2.70 12.25
CA GLN A 266 4.07 -3.61 13.36
C GLN A 266 2.83 -4.45 13.05
N LEU A 267 1.82 -3.87 12.40
CA LEU A 267 0.64 -4.62 11.96
C LEU A 267 1.00 -5.69 10.92
N LEU A 268 1.92 -5.39 9.99
CA LEU A 268 2.46 -6.38 9.05
C LEU A 268 3.18 -7.52 9.79
N ILE A 269 4.00 -7.20 10.80
CA ILE A 269 4.62 -8.23 11.65
C ILE A 269 3.54 -9.05 12.36
N LYS A 270 2.50 -8.40 12.89
CA LYS A 270 1.43 -9.09 13.60
C LYS A 270 0.66 -10.05 12.70
N HIS A 271 0.42 -9.71 11.43
CA HIS A 271 -0.13 -10.68 10.47
C HIS A 271 0.80 -11.90 10.31
N ARG A 272 2.11 -11.68 10.19
CA ARG A 272 3.08 -12.79 10.09
C ARG A 272 3.06 -13.66 11.35
N GLU A 273 2.98 -13.07 12.55
CA GLU A 273 2.82 -13.81 13.80
C GLU A 273 1.52 -14.63 13.82
N VAL A 274 0.38 -14.02 13.46
CA VAL A 274 -0.91 -14.73 13.43
C VAL A 274 -0.85 -15.92 12.47
N MET A 275 -0.33 -15.72 11.25
CA MET A 275 -0.22 -16.80 10.26
C MET A 275 0.72 -17.91 10.71
N MET A 276 1.87 -17.57 11.30
CA MET A 276 2.92 -18.54 11.62
C MET A 276 2.69 -19.25 12.97
N ASP A 277 2.32 -18.50 14.01
CA ASP A 277 2.27 -19.00 15.38
C ASP A 277 0.86 -19.41 15.81
N GLU A 278 -0.16 -18.61 15.47
CA GLU A 278 -1.55 -18.86 15.87
C GLU A 278 -2.22 -19.86 14.92
N LEU A 279 -2.18 -19.59 13.61
CA LEU A 279 -2.83 -20.40 12.56
C LEU A 279 -1.94 -21.52 12.01
N LYS A 280 -0.62 -21.46 12.23
CA LYS A 280 0.36 -22.47 11.76
C LYS A 280 0.24 -22.77 10.26
N MET A 281 0.03 -21.75 9.45
CA MET A 281 -0.15 -21.86 8.00
C MET A 281 1.13 -22.34 7.29
N ASP A 282 2.31 -22.13 7.87
CA ASP A 282 3.56 -22.72 7.37
C ASP A 282 3.73 -24.14 7.94
N HIS A 283 3.61 -25.14 7.07
CA HIS A 283 3.82 -26.55 7.39
C HIS A 283 5.24 -27.04 7.10
N SER A 284 6.14 -26.14 6.67
CA SER A 284 7.53 -26.48 6.42
C SER A 284 8.33 -26.66 7.72
N PHE A 285 9.55 -27.19 7.59
CA PHE A 285 10.50 -27.29 8.71
C PHE A 285 11.18 -25.95 9.06
N ASN A 286 10.82 -24.84 8.40
CA ASN A 286 11.47 -23.55 8.58
C ASN A 286 11.39 -23.07 10.04
N ASN A 287 10.23 -23.18 10.68
CA ASN A 287 10.07 -22.77 12.09
C ASN A 287 11.01 -23.56 13.02
N VAL A 288 11.10 -24.89 12.82
CA VAL A 288 12.01 -25.75 13.61
C VAL A 288 13.47 -25.35 13.39
N LEU A 289 13.86 -25.13 12.13
CA LEU A 289 15.22 -24.72 11.82
C LEU A 289 15.56 -23.33 12.39
N MET A 290 14.68 -22.36 12.23
CA MET A 290 14.89 -21.00 12.74
C MET A 290 14.95 -20.97 14.27
N LYS A 291 14.15 -21.80 14.95
CA LYS A 291 14.30 -22.04 16.40
C LYS A 291 15.65 -22.64 16.74
N GLY A 292 16.10 -23.64 15.99
CA GLY A 292 17.43 -24.24 16.14
C GLY A 292 18.56 -23.21 15.96
N ALA A 293 18.48 -22.38 14.92
CA ALA A 293 19.40 -21.29 14.67
C ALA A 293 19.39 -20.26 15.83
N GLY A 294 18.22 -19.92 16.37
CA GLY A 294 18.07 -19.05 17.52
C GLY A 294 18.73 -19.61 18.79
N VAL A 295 18.55 -20.90 19.08
CA VAL A 295 19.22 -21.58 20.20
C VAL A 295 20.74 -21.62 20.00
N ALA A 296 21.21 -21.94 18.79
CA ALA A 296 22.64 -22.00 18.49
C ALA A 296 23.32 -20.62 18.59
N THR A 297 22.67 -19.56 18.11
CA THR A 297 23.21 -18.19 18.11
C THR A 297 23.10 -17.49 19.47
N SER A 298 22.12 -17.86 20.30
CA SER A 298 21.99 -17.33 21.67
C SER A 298 22.97 -17.97 22.67
N SER A 299 23.55 -19.13 22.35
CA SER A 299 24.59 -19.77 23.17
C SER A 299 25.99 -19.27 22.78
N PRO A 300 26.73 -18.58 23.68
CA PRO A 300 28.07 -18.09 23.37
C PRO A 300 29.06 -19.19 22.98
N ILE A 301 28.89 -20.40 23.54
CA ILE A 301 29.75 -21.56 23.27
C ILE A 301 29.46 -22.11 21.87
N LEU A 302 28.19 -22.37 21.54
CA LEU A 302 27.81 -22.92 20.24
C LEU A 302 28.13 -21.93 19.11
N PHE A 303 27.85 -20.64 19.32
CA PHE A 303 28.18 -19.60 18.36
C PHE A 303 29.69 -19.49 18.13
N LYS A 304 30.51 -19.62 19.18
CA LYS A 304 31.97 -19.63 19.05
C LYS A 304 32.47 -20.85 18.25
N ILE A 305 31.95 -22.04 18.56
CA ILE A 305 32.31 -23.27 17.81
C ILE A 305 31.95 -23.10 16.33
N ALA A 306 30.77 -22.55 16.03
CA ALA A 306 30.37 -22.27 14.65
C ALA A 306 31.35 -21.32 13.93
N LEU A 307 31.73 -20.21 14.57
CA LEU A 307 32.69 -19.24 14.00
C LEU A 307 34.13 -19.74 13.90
N GLU A 308 34.52 -20.77 14.66
CA GLU A 308 35.85 -21.38 14.58
C GLU A 308 35.87 -22.54 13.55
N GLY A 309 34.72 -23.15 13.28
CA GLY A 309 34.57 -24.26 12.35
C GLY A 309 34.11 -23.86 10.94
N ASP A 310 33.52 -22.68 10.76
CA ASP A 310 32.89 -22.25 9.50
C ASP A 310 33.85 -22.27 8.29
N HIS A 311 35.07 -21.76 8.42
CA HIS A 311 36.08 -21.72 7.36
C HIS A 311 36.49 -23.12 6.88
N VAL A 312 36.58 -24.07 7.80
CA VAL A 312 36.93 -25.47 7.51
C VAL A 312 35.71 -26.20 6.94
N GLY A 313 34.54 -26.00 7.54
CA GLY A 313 33.28 -26.60 7.09
C GLY A 313 32.87 -26.15 5.69
N SER A 314 33.21 -24.92 5.31
CA SER A 314 32.92 -24.37 3.98
C SER A 314 33.96 -24.74 2.92
N ALA A 315 35.11 -25.30 3.31
CA ALA A 315 36.24 -25.57 2.40
C ALA A 315 35.87 -26.45 1.19
N PRO A 316 35.09 -27.54 1.34
CA PRO A 316 34.74 -28.42 0.21
C PRO A 316 33.82 -27.76 -0.82
N LEU A 317 33.09 -26.71 -0.43
CA LEU A 317 32.14 -26.00 -1.29
C LEU A 317 32.73 -24.72 -1.89
N SER A 318 33.89 -24.30 -1.40
CA SER A 318 34.52 -23.04 -1.82
C SER A 318 35.36 -23.23 -3.08
N LYS A 319 35.26 -22.26 -3.98
CA LYS A 319 36.10 -22.11 -5.17
C LYS A 319 36.92 -20.83 -5.07
N ASN A 320 38.05 -20.79 -5.77
CA ASN A 320 38.91 -19.62 -5.92
C ASN A 320 38.95 -19.24 -7.41
N THR A 321 37.85 -18.69 -7.92
CA THR A 321 37.74 -18.14 -9.28
C THR A 321 37.77 -16.61 -9.22
N ALA A 322 37.96 -15.94 -10.37
CA ALA A 322 38.03 -14.48 -10.41
C ALA A 322 36.71 -13.85 -9.95
N THR A 323 36.80 -12.84 -9.08
CA THR A 323 35.64 -12.17 -8.49
C THR A 323 35.57 -10.70 -8.92
N SER A 324 34.36 -10.13 -8.91
CA SER A 324 34.14 -8.71 -9.21
C SER A 324 34.52 -7.77 -8.06
N VAL A 325 34.71 -8.31 -6.84
CA VAL A 325 34.98 -7.55 -5.61
C VAL A 325 36.01 -8.28 -4.76
N ASP A 326 37.28 -7.88 -4.82
CA ASP A 326 38.38 -8.64 -4.20
C ASP A 326 38.29 -8.71 -2.66
N ASN A 327 37.85 -7.64 -2.00
CA ASN A 327 37.91 -7.55 -0.53
C ASN A 327 36.94 -8.50 0.21
N MET A 328 35.84 -8.90 -0.41
CA MET A 328 34.85 -9.80 0.20
C MET A 328 35.16 -11.28 -0.02
N PHE A 329 35.93 -11.61 -1.06
CA PHE A 329 36.14 -12.99 -1.52
C PHE A 329 37.60 -13.48 -1.38
N ASN A 330 38.38 -12.84 -0.51
CA ASN A 330 39.78 -13.15 -0.23
C ASN A 330 40.08 -14.63 0.11
N TYR A 331 39.08 -15.39 0.54
CA TYR A 331 39.21 -16.81 0.91
C TYR A 331 38.48 -17.76 -0.05
N GLY A 332 37.98 -17.23 -1.17
CA GLY A 332 37.10 -17.91 -2.11
C GLY A 332 35.62 -17.65 -1.84
N HIS A 333 34.78 -18.30 -2.64
CA HIS A 333 33.33 -18.19 -2.57
C HIS A 333 32.63 -19.51 -2.89
N ILE A 334 31.36 -19.58 -2.49
CA ILE A 334 30.47 -20.69 -2.76
C ILE A 334 29.44 -20.22 -3.79
N GLU A 335 29.51 -20.81 -4.99
CA GLU A 335 28.58 -20.53 -6.10
C GLU A 335 27.28 -21.34 -6.01
N LYS A 336 27.31 -22.47 -5.28
CA LYS A 336 26.15 -23.36 -5.10
C LYS A 336 26.15 -23.91 -3.69
N ALA A 337 25.32 -23.35 -2.84
CA ALA A 337 25.12 -23.86 -1.49
C ALA A 337 23.93 -24.83 -1.47
N PRO A 338 23.96 -25.86 -0.60
CA PRO A 338 22.86 -26.81 -0.51
C PRO A 338 21.66 -26.24 0.27
N SER A 339 20.48 -26.81 0.03
CA SER A 339 19.27 -26.57 0.81
C SER A 339 18.92 -25.07 0.92
N LEU A 340 18.58 -24.56 2.11
CA LEU A 340 18.11 -23.18 2.31
C LEU A 340 19.14 -22.09 1.94
N ALA A 341 20.42 -22.45 1.85
CA ALA A 341 21.44 -21.53 1.37
C ALA A 341 21.45 -21.44 -0.18
N SER A 342 20.81 -22.37 -0.90
CA SER A 342 20.77 -22.38 -2.36
C SER A 342 20.11 -21.11 -2.91
N GLY A 343 19.01 -20.65 -2.29
CA GLY A 343 18.31 -19.43 -2.70
C GLY A 343 19.16 -18.16 -2.58
N TRP A 344 20.17 -18.15 -1.70
CA TRP A 344 21.17 -17.07 -1.69
C TRP A 344 22.10 -17.20 -2.90
N THR A 345 22.65 -18.39 -3.12
CA THR A 345 23.60 -18.67 -4.21
C THR A 345 23.01 -18.66 -5.61
N ASP A 346 21.67 -18.72 -5.74
CA ASP A 346 20.98 -18.60 -7.02
C ASP A 346 21.09 -17.19 -7.61
N VAL A 347 21.32 -16.17 -6.78
CA VAL A 347 21.40 -14.76 -7.21
C VAL A 347 22.71 -14.07 -6.83
N ARG A 348 23.51 -14.64 -5.92
CA ARG A 348 24.78 -14.05 -5.46
C ARG A 348 25.73 -15.09 -4.85
N ASP A 349 27.02 -14.95 -5.13
CA ASP A 349 28.04 -15.79 -4.51
C ASP A 349 28.12 -15.56 -2.99
N LEU A 350 28.31 -16.64 -2.22
CA LEU A 350 28.49 -16.56 -0.78
C LEU A 350 29.99 -16.52 -0.44
N PRO A 351 30.50 -15.46 0.20
CA PRO A 351 31.92 -15.38 0.54
C PRO A 351 32.30 -16.46 1.56
N ARG A 352 33.45 -17.09 1.33
CA ARG A 352 34.00 -18.04 2.30
C ARG A 352 34.41 -17.29 3.57
N PRO A 353 34.00 -17.73 4.76
CA PRO A 353 34.43 -17.11 6.02
C PRO A 353 35.95 -17.03 6.16
N PRO A 354 36.52 -16.03 6.86
CA PRO A 354 37.95 -15.95 7.13
C PRO A 354 38.42 -17.06 8.07
N LYS A 355 39.73 -17.34 8.07
CA LYS A 355 40.32 -18.28 9.04
C LYS A 355 40.02 -17.84 10.48
N PRO A 356 39.92 -18.77 11.46
CA PRO A 356 39.68 -18.40 12.86
C PRO A 356 40.68 -17.39 13.44
N SER A 357 41.94 -17.42 12.97
CA SER A 357 42.99 -16.47 13.36
C SER A 357 42.81 -15.06 12.77
N GLU A 358 42.05 -14.94 11.69
CA GLU A 358 41.87 -13.72 10.88
C GLU A 358 40.43 -13.17 10.96
N ASN A 359 39.54 -13.86 11.68
CA ASN A 359 38.18 -13.39 11.92
C ASN A 359 38.16 -12.11 12.78
N PHE A 360 37.04 -11.39 12.74
CA PHE A 360 36.87 -10.12 13.43
C PHE A 360 37.20 -10.19 14.92
N ARG A 361 36.85 -11.29 15.61
CA ARG A 361 37.08 -11.42 17.07
C ARG A 361 38.57 -11.56 17.39
N SER A 362 39.30 -12.37 16.61
CA SER A 362 40.75 -12.55 16.73
C SER A 362 41.49 -11.26 16.38
N TRP A 363 41.10 -10.62 15.27
CA TRP A 363 41.61 -9.30 14.88
C TRP A 363 41.36 -8.25 15.98
N TYR A 364 40.14 -8.13 16.48
CA TYR A 364 39.77 -7.14 17.50
C TYR A 364 40.54 -7.35 18.81
N LYS A 365 40.73 -8.60 19.24
CA LYS A 365 41.51 -8.92 20.43
C LYS A 365 42.99 -8.54 20.27
N LYS A 366 43.57 -8.83 19.11
CA LYS A 366 44.96 -8.46 18.77
C LYS A 366 45.11 -6.94 18.71
N HIS A 367 44.23 -6.25 17.97
CA HIS A 367 44.24 -4.80 17.83
C HIS A 367 44.09 -4.08 19.18
N LYS A 368 43.19 -4.56 20.05
CA LYS A 368 43.03 -4.00 21.40
C LYS A 368 44.26 -4.22 22.29
N LYS A 369 44.98 -5.32 22.08
CA LYS A 369 46.25 -5.60 22.79
C LYS A 369 47.35 -4.65 22.29
N GLU A 370 47.49 -4.49 20.98
CA GLU A 370 48.45 -3.57 20.35
C GLU A 370 48.23 -2.10 20.77
N GLN A 371 46.97 -1.65 20.80
CA GLN A 371 46.62 -0.31 21.31
C GLN A 371 47.00 -0.12 22.79
N ARG A 372 46.87 -1.17 23.63
CA ARG A 372 47.25 -1.13 25.05
C ARG A 372 48.76 -1.18 25.25
N GLU A 373 49.47 -1.85 24.35
CA GLU A 373 50.94 -1.99 24.38
C GLU A 373 51.65 -0.82 23.69
N GLY A 374 50.91 0.20 23.22
CA GLY A 374 51.47 1.42 22.62
C GLY A 374 52.06 1.23 21.23
N VAL A 375 51.77 0.09 20.58
CA VAL A 375 52.23 -0.20 19.21
C VAL A 375 51.32 0.56 18.25
N ARG A 376 51.72 1.77 17.84
CA ARG A 376 51.13 2.45 16.69
C ARG A 376 51.59 1.74 15.43
N HIS A 377 50.65 1.15 14.69
CA HIS A 377 50.84 0.85 13.28
C HIS A 377 50.42 2.09 12.51
N ASP A 378 51.40 2.82 11.98
CA ASP A 378 51.19 3.82 10.91
C ASP A 378 50.71 3.15 9.62
#